data_AF-A0A9D8QL73-F1
#
_entry.id   AF-A0A9D8QL73-F1
#
_cell.length_a   1.000
_cell.length_b   1.000
_cell.length_c   1.000
_cell.angle_alpha   90.00
_cell.angle_beta   90.00
_cell.angle_gamma   90.00
#
_symmetry.space_group_name_H-M   'P 1'
#
loop_
_entity.id
_entity.type
_entity.pdbx_description
1 polymer ?
#
loop_
_entity_poly.entity_id
_entity_poly.type
_entity_poly.pdbx_seq_one_letter_code
_entity_poly.pdbx_strand_id
1 'polypeptide(L)'
;MKLPIKKKLDLSEEEIFSELHHFLLRKNHRLLSNEEVVEKTGVSHELIHKWVKTGKLKPTLFPNLGAPCERCGQITNYSKLCLDCSITITATLEKEEKEKEWFRQIQQMNRKHTYHLK
;
A
#
# COMPACT_ATOMS: atom_id res chain seq x y z
N MET A 1 -19.40 13.71 22.23
CA MET A 1 -19.76 14.09 20.84
C MET A 1 -19.85 12.82 20.00
N LYS A 2 -21.06 12.35 19.69
CA LYS A 2 -21.28 11.25 18.76
C LYS A 2 -21.34 11.86 17.36
N LEU A 3 -20.46 11.45 16.45
CA LEU A 3 -20.49 11.88 15.05
C LEU A 3 -20.96 10.71 14.20
N PRO A 4 -22.28 10.52 13.99
CA PRO A 4 -22.74 9.64 12.94
C PRO A 4 -22.74 10.45 11.64
N ILE A 5 -21.62 10.42 10.91
CA ILE A 5 -21.49 10.96 9.54
C ILE A 5 -22.55 10.34 8.61
N LYS A 6 -23.04 9.15 8.97
CA LYS A 6 -24.15 8.41 8.34
C LYS A 6 -25.45 9.20 8.09
N LYS A 7 -25.65 10.38 8.71
CA LYS A 7 -26.91 11.15 8.58
C LYS A 7 -26.94 12.18 7.45
N LYS A 8 -25.86 12.38 6.69
CA LYS A 8 -25.81 13.36 5.60
C LYS A 8 -25.28 12.69 4.32
N LEU A 9 -26.19 12.15 3.52
CA LEU A 9 -25.90 11.51 2.22
C LEU A 9 -25.54 12.51 1.10
N ASP A 10 -25.57 13.82 1.37
CA ASP A 10 -25.38 14.89 0.37
C ASP A 10 -24.07 15.69 0.55
N LEU A 11 -23.14 15.23 1.38
CA LEU A 11 -21.83 15.89 1.57
C LEU A 11 -20.83 15.41 0.52
N SER A 12 -19.93 16.30 0.10
CA SER A 12 -18.86 15.92 -0.83
C SER A 12 -17.89 14.95 -0.15
N GLU A 13 -17.22 14.09 -0.95
CA GLU A 13 -16.16 13.19 -0.42
C GLU A 13 -15.08 13.97 0.36
N GLU A 14 -14.87 15.25 0.03
CA GLU A 14 -13.87 16.09 0.71
C GLU A 14 -14.30 16.50 2.12
N GLU A 15 -15.58 16.83 2.31
CA GLU A 15 -16.11 17.21 3.63
C GLU A 15 -16.06 16.02 4.60
N ILE A 16 -16.48 14.84 4.12
CA ILE A 16 -16.40 13.59 4.89
C ILE A 16 -14.95 13.29 5.27
N PHE A 17 -14.03 13.43 4.32
CA PHE A 17 -12.61 13.22 4.57
C PHE A 17 -12.06 14.21 5.60
N SER A 18 -12.42 15.49 5.49
CA SER A 18 -11.97 16.53 6.43
C SER A 18 -12.42 16.23 7.85
N GLU A 19 -13.70 15.91 8.05
CA GLU A 19 -14.22 15.55 9.38
C GLU A 19 -13.53 14.31 9.95
N LEU A 20 -13.37 13.27 9.13
CA LEU A 20 -12.72 12.04 9.56
C LEU A 20 -11.23 12.27 9.88
N HIS A 21 -10.54 13.08 9.08
CA HIS A 21 -9.15 13.45 9.32
C HIS A 21 -8.98 14.21 10.64
N HIS A 22 -9.84 15.19 10.93
CA HIS A 22 -9.88 15.87 12.22
C HIS A 22 -10.21 14.93 13.39
N PHE A 23 -11.07 13.95 13.16
CA PHE A 23 -11.41 12.94 14.17
C PHE A 23 -10.23 12.03 14.51
N LEU A 24 -9.51 11.56 13.48
CA LEU A 24 -8.34 10.67 13.62
C LEU A 24 -7.11 11.37 14.21
N LEU A 25 -6.94 12.68 13.98
CA LEU A 25 -5.83 13.47 14.52
C LEU A 25 -5.81 13.55 16.06
N ARG A 26 -6.92 13.24 16.75
CA ARG A 26 -6.94 13.20 18.22
C ARG A 26 -6.06 12.07 18.72
N LYS A 27 -5.26 12.33 19.77
CA LYS A 27 -4.25 11.38 20.31
C LYS A 27 -4.77 9.95 20.48
N ASN A 28 -5.99 9.78 21.02
CA ASN A 28 -6.59 8.49 21.32
C ASN A 28 -7.17 7.75 20.10
N HIS A 29 -7.35 8.45 18.98
CA HIS A 29 -8.01 7.90 17.79
C HIS A 29 -7.04 7.44 16.70
N ARG A 30 -5.74 7.69 16.88
CA ARG A 30 -4.69 7.29 15.94
C ARG A 30 -4.49 5.77 15.86
N LEU A 31 -4.87 5.06 16.92
CA LEU A 31 -4.75 3.62 17.05
C LEU A 31 -6.06 2.89 16.76
N LEU A 32 -7.08 3.57 16.22
CA LEU A 32 -8.35 2.90 15.89
C LEU A 32 -8.15 1.94 14.73
N SER A 33 -8.79 0.79 14.82
CA SER A 33 -8.94 -0.16 13.71
C SER A 33 -9.97 0.33 12.69
N ASN A 34 -9.96 -0.25 11.49
CA ASN A 34 -10.98 0.02 10.47
C ASN A 34 -12.41 -0.12 11.03
N GLU A 35 -12.68 -1.18 11.79
CA GLU A 35 -14.01 -1.45 12.36
C GLU A 35 -14.44 -0.37 13.35
N GLU A 36 -13.54 0.03 14.26
CA GLU A 36 -13.85 1.07 15.24
C GLU A 36 -14.06 2.45 14.60
N VAL A 37 -13.33 2.75 13.51
CA VAL A 37 -13.57 3.98 12.74
C VAL A 37 -14.96 3.94 12.13
N VAL A 38 -15.35 2.83 11.48
CA VAL A 38 -16.69 2.65 10.92
C VAL A 38 -17.78 2.75 11.99
N GLU A 39 -17.56 2.19 13.17
CA GLU A 39 -18.52 2.26 14.27
C GLU A 39 -18.66 3.69 14.83
N LYS A 40 -17.55 4.40 15.01
CA LYS A 40 -17.54 5.74 15.64
C LYS A 40 -17.93 6.87 14.70
N THR A 41 -17.52 6.79 13.44
CA THR A 41 -17.80 7.82 12.42
C THR A 41 -18.97 7.45 11.53
N GLY A 42 -19.28 6.17 11.32
CA GLY A 42 -20.35 5.72 10.44
C GLY A 42 -19.99 5.75 8.95
N VAL A 43 -18.73 6.01 8.59
CA VAL A 43 -18.24 5.97 7.20
C VAL A 43 -18.13 4.52 6.73
N SER A 44 -18.31 4.25 5.43
CA SER A 44 -18.19 2.90 4.88
C SER A 44 -16.73 2.43 4.82
N HIS A 45 -16.52 1.11 4.96
CA HIS A 45 -15.20 0.49 4.76
C HIS A 45 -14.62 0.81 3.38
N GLU A 46 -15.46 0.91 2.35
CA GLU A 46 -15.06 1.20 0.97
C GLU A 46 -14.39 2.57 0.84
N LEU A 47 -14.94 3.61 1.49
CA LEU A 47 -14.36 4.95 1.48
C LEU A 47 -13.02 5.01 2.22
N ILE A 48 -12.92 4.33 3.36
CA ILE A 48 -11.66 4.20 4.10
C ILE A 48 -10.60 3.52 3.23
N HIS A 49 -10.96 2.40 2.59
CA HIS A 49 -10.06 1.70 1.68
C HIS A 49 -9.63 2.60 0.51
N LYS A 50 -10.54 3.40 -0.06
CA LYS A 50 -10.24 4.36 -1.14
C LYS A 50 -9.22 5.41 -0.70
N TRP A 51 -9.34 5.96 0.52
CA TRP A 51 -8.41 6.97 1.02
C TRP A 51 -7.05 6.42 1.42
N VAL A 52 -7.01 5.20 1.97
CA VAL A 52 -5.75 4.48 2.20
C VAL A 52 -5.07 4.19 0.86
N LYS A 53 -5.84 3.73 -0.15
CA LYS A 53 -5.30 3.44 -1.49
C LYS A 53 -4.74 4.66 -2.22
N THR A 54 -5.44 5.79 -2.12
CA THR A 54 -5.01 7.06 -2.71
C THR A 54 -3.86 7.73 -1.93
N GLY A 55 -3.48 7.19 -0.77
CA GLY A 55 -2.38 7.73 0.04
C GLY A 55 -2.74 8.99 0.82
N LYS A 56 -4.02 9.35 0.93
CA LYS A 56 -4.49 10.48 1.74
C LYS A 56 -4.31 10.23 3.24
N LEU A 57 -4.42 8.97 3.67
CA LEU A 57 -4.14 8.53 5.04
C LEU A 57 -2.75 7.91 5.10
N LYS A 58 -1.83 8.53 5.85
CA LYS A 58 -0.46 8.04 5.98
C LYS A 58 -0.37 6.91 7.03
N PRO A 59 0.23 5.75 6.70
CA PRO A 59 0.40 4.65 7.65
C PRO A 59 1.23 5.04 8.88
N THR A 60 2.13 6.02 8.75
CA THR A 60 2.96 6.54 9.86
C THR A 60 2.12 7.17 10.97
N LEU A 61 0.97 7.75 10.63
CA LEU A 61 0.06 8.40 11.58
C LEU A 61 -1.01 7.43 12.08
N PHE A 62 -1.39 6.46 11.25
CA PHE A 62 -2.50 5.54 11.48
C PHE A 62 -2.06 4.09 11.26
N PRO A 63 -1.36 3.47 12.23
CA PRO A 63 -0.82 2.12 12.09
C PRO A 63 -1.86 1.01 12.11
N ASN A 64 -3.11 1.29 12.49
CA ASN A 64 -4.19 0.31 12.56
C ASN A 64 -5.25 0.48 11.45
N LEU A 65 -5.08 1.49 10.58
CA LEU A 65 -5.92 1.68 9.39
C LEU A 65 -5.24 1.09 8.16
N GLY A 66 -5.92 0.13 7.53
CA GLY A 66 -5.41 -0.55 6.36
C GLY A 66 -6.43 -0.74 5.25
N ALA A 67 -5.96 -1.06 4.06
CA ALA A 67 -6.77 -1.53 2.94
C ALA A 67 -6.30 -2.93 2.52
N PRO A 68 -7.17 -3.75 1.91
CA PRO A 68 -6.75 -5.03 1.37
C PRO A 68 -5.73 -4.84 0.25
N CYS A 69 -4.64 -5.60 0.31
CA CYS A 69 -3.60 -5.68 -0.71
C CYS A 69 -4.21 -6.16 -2.04
N GLU A 70 -3.87 -5.51 -3.16
CA GLU A 70 -4.43 -5.85 -4.48
C GLU A 70 -3.93 -7.21 -5.01
N ARG A 71 -2.82 -7.72 -4.46
CA ARG A 71 -2.23 -9.01 -4.89
C ARG A 71 -2.64 -10.17 -4.01
N CYS A 72 -2.57 -10.03 -2.68
CA CYS A 72 -2.81 -11.13 -1.74
C CYS A 72 -4.06 -10.97 -0.88
N GLY A 73 -4.74 -9.82 -0.92
CA GLY A 73 -5.93 -9.56 -0.10
C GLY A 73 -5.67 -9.26 1.38
N GLN A 74 -4.43 -9.37 1.86
CA GLN A 74 -4.09 -9.08 3.25
C GLN A 74 -4.29 -7.59 3.58
N ILE A 75 -4.87 -7.30 4.74
CA ILE A 75 -5.04 -5.93 5.23
C ILE A 75 -3.67 -5.32 5.48
N THR A 76 -3.40 -4.21 4.82
CA THR A 76 -2.12 -3.53 4.86
C THR A 76 -2.32 -2.02 4.92
N ASN A 77 -1.49 -1.33 5.71
CA ASN A 77 -1.55 0.13 5.82
C ASN A 77 -0.84 0.83 4.65
N TYR A 78 -0.18 0.04 3.79
CA TYR A 78 0.47 0.52 2.58
C TYR A 78 -0.58 0.79 1.49
N SER A 79 -0.29 1.76 0.62
CA SER A 79 -1.26 2.31 -0.34
C SER A 79 -1.72 1.33 -1.42
N LYS A 80 -0.94 0.31 -1.79
CA LYS A 80 -1.33 -0.56 -2.93
C LYS A 80 -0.97 -2.03 -2.77
N LEU A 81 0.24 -2.29 -2.27
CA LEU A 81 0.74 -3.63 -2.04
C LEU A 81 1.22 -3.74 -0.60
N CYS A 82 1.05 -4.91 0.01
CA CYS A 82 1.72 -5.20 1.28
C CYS A 82 3.23 -5.28 1.07
N LEU A 83 3.97 -5.14 2.17
CA LEU A 83 5.43 -5.17 2.17
C LEU A 83 5.96 -6.46 1.51
N ASP A 84 5.39 -7.62 1.85
CA ASP A 84 5.83 -8.91 1.30
C ASP A 84 5.62 -9.01 -0.22
N CYS A 85 4.47 -8.52 -0.70
CA CYS A 85 4.19 -8.48 -2.14
C CYS A 85 5.18 -7.58 -2.87
N SER A 86 5.51 -6.41 -2.29
CA SER A 86 6.49 -5.50 -2.85
C SER A 86 7.89 -6.13 -2.91
N ILE A 87 8.34 -6.72 -1.79
CA ILE A 87 9.65 -7.37 -1.70
C ILE A 87 9.77 -8.53 -2.70
N THR A 88 8.71 -9.32 -2.85
CA THR A 88 8.71 -10.44 -3.79
C THR A 88 8.86 -9.97 -5.23
N ILE A 89 8.21 -8.85 -5.59
CA ILE A 89 8.30 -8.29 -6.96
C ILE A 89 9.72 -7.77 -7.20
N THR A 90 10.26 -6.98 -6.27
CA THR A 90 11.62 -6.43 -6.42
C THR A 90 12.66 -7.54 -6.48
N ALA A 91 12.55 -8.56 -5.63
CA ALA A 91 13.45 -9.71 -5.63
C ALA A 91 13.40 -10.50 -6.96
N THR A 92 12.21 -10.63 -7.56
CA THR A 92 12.06 -11.29 -8.86
C THR A 92 12.77 -10.50 -9.97
N LEU A 93 12.57 -9.19 -10.02
CA LEU A 93 13.22 -8.30 -10.99
C LEU A 93 14.75 -8.30 -10.83
N GLU A 94 15.24 -8.23 -9.60
CA GLU A 94 16.68 -8.30 -9.31
C GLU A 94 17.30 -9.64 -9.73
N LYS A 95 16.57 -10.74 -9.54
CA LYS A 95 17.02 -12.06 -9.97
C LYS A 95 17.15 -12.15 -11.49
N GLU A 96 16.15 -11.66 -12.22
CA GLU A 96 16.18 -11.63 -13.68
C GLU A 96 17.35 -10.79 -14.23
N GLU A 97 17.65 -9.65 -13.61
CA GLU A 97 18.79 -8.82 -14.05
C GLU A 97 20.12 -9.51 -13.81
N LYS A 98 20.31 -10.13 -12.63
CA LYS A 98 21.51 -10.92 -12.31
C LYS A 98 21.69 -12.09 -13.29
N GLU A 99 20.61 -12.79 -13.64
CA GLU A 99 20.67 -13.86 -14.63
C GLU A 99 21.10 -13.32 -16.00
N LYS A 100 20.55 -12.19 -16.46
CA LYS A 100 20.96 -11.54 -17.71
C LYS A 100 22.43 -11.13 -17.70
N GLU A 101 22.90 -10.54 -16.61
CA GLU A 101 24.32 -10.16 -16.45
C GLU A 101 25.23 -11.39 -16.51
N TRP A 102 24.87 -12.45 -15.79
CA TRP A 102 25.61 -13.72 -15.80
C TRP A 102 25.69 -14.32 -17.22
N PHE A 103 24.56 -14.39 -17.93
CA PHE A 103 24.54 -14.86 -19.32
C PHE A 103 25.39 -13.98 -20.25
N ARG A 104 25.35 -12.65 -20.11
CA ARG A 104 26.23 -11.75 -20.89
C ARG A 104 27.70 -12.02 -20.62
N GLN A 105 28.08 -12.27 -19.35
CA GLN A 105 29.46 -12.53 -18.98
C GLN A 105 29.97 -13.85 -19.57
N ILE A 106 29.16 -14.92 -19.52
CA ILE A 106 29.49 -16.20 -20.17
C ILE A 106 29.65 -16.05 -21.68
N GLN A 107 28.74 -15.34 -22.34
CA GLN A 107 28.82 -15.09 -23.78
C GLN A 107 30.08 -14.31 -24.17
N GLN A 108 30.48 -13.30 -23.38
CA GLN A 108 31.73 -12.56 -23.61
C GLN A 108 32.97 -13.44 -23.42
N MET A 109 32.99 -14.30 -22.39
CA MET A 109 34.11 -15.21 -22.15
C MET A 109 34.28 -16.22 -23.29
N ASN A 110 33.19 -16.82 -23.76
CA ASN A 110 33.23 -17.77 -24.87
C ASN A 110 33.74 -17.13 -26.18
N ARG A 111 33.32 -15.89 -26.48
CA ARG A 111 33.82 -15.16 -27.65
C ARG A 111 35.32 -14.85 -27.60
N LYS A 112 35.88 -14.58 -26.41
CA LYS A 112 37.34 -14.35 -26.26
C LYS A 112 38.15 -15.64 -26.46
N HIS A 113 37.58 -16.79 -26.12
CA HIS A 113 38.28 -18.08 -26.19
C HIS A 113 38.36 -18.65 -27.62
N THR A 114 37.53 -18.17 -28.56
CA THR A 114 37.46 -18.65 -29.95
C THR A 114 38.51 -18.07 -30.91
N TYR A 115 39.47 -17.26 -30.45
CA TYR A 115 40.52 -16.67 -31.30
C TYR A 115 41.88 -17.40 -31.20
N HIS A 116 41.92 -18.73 -31.26
CA HIS A 116 43.17 -19.46 -31.50
C HIS A 116 42.89 -20.82 -32.15
N LEU A 117 42.91 -20.88 -33.49
CA LEU A 117 43.26 -22.11 -34.20
C LEU A 117 44.11 -21.73 -35.43
N LYS A 118 45.26 -22.41 -35.52
CA LYS A 118 46.33 -22.28 -36.53
C LYS A 118 45.85 -22.63 -37.93
#